data_AF-I4YAY7-F1
#
_entry.id   AF-I4YAY7-F1
#
_cell.length_a   1.000
_cell.length_b   1.000
_cell.length_c   1.000
_cell.angle_alpha   90.00
_cell.angle_beta   90.00
_cell.angle_gamma   90.00
#
_symmetry.space_group_name_H-M   'P 1'
#
loop_
_entity.id
_entity.type
_entity.pdbx_description
1 polymer ?
#
loop_
_entity_poly.entity_id
_entity_poly.type
_entity_poly.pdbx_seq_one_letter_code
_entity_poly.pdbx_strand_id
1 'polypeptide(L)'
;PTCLSLFDAYLSCYTLRPQLLSIYRYAEYKKCDRPWDDFKWCFFNNKLDDEQKLKAWIERRADWWARRRLNRSSEDVWDARED
;
A
#
# COMPACT_ATOMS: atom_id res chain seq x y z
N PRO A 1 -0.20 -8.97 -11.39
CA PRO A 1 1.16 -8.35 -11.30
C PRO A 1 2.22 -9.45 -11.10
N THR A 2 3.44 -9.26 -11.59
CA THR A 2 4.54 -10.21 -11.39
C THR A 2 5.18 -9.98 -10.01
N CYS A 3 5.61 -11.04 -9.33
CA CYS A 3 6.19 -10.88 -7.98
C CYS A 3 7.51 -10.08 -7.98
N LEU A 4 8.28 -10.12 -9.08
CA LEU A 4 9.47 -9.30 -9.25
C LEU A 4 9.16 -7.81 -9.29
N SER A 5 8.07 -7.39 -9.94
CA SER A 5 7.66 -5.97 -9.93
C SER A 5 7.27 -5.49 -8.53
N LEU A 6 6.69 -6.37 -7.71
CA LEU A 6 6.35 -6.04 -6.32
C LEU A 6 7.59 -5.97 -5.42
N PHE A 7 8.59 -6.81 -5.70
CA PHE A 7 9.89 -6.74 -5.03
C PHE A 7 10.66 -5.47 -5.38
N ASP A 8 10.66 -5.08 -6.66
CA ASP A 8 11.25 -3.81 -7.10
C ASP A 8 10.55 -2.62 -6.44
N ALA A 9 9.22 -2.64 -6.35
CA ALA A 9 8.47 -1.63 -5.61
C ALA A 9 8.86 -1.56 -4.12
N TYR A 10 9.15 -2.70 -3.48
CA TYR A 10 9.67 -2.73 -2.11
C TYR A 10 11.07 -2.09 -2.01
N LEU A 11 12.00 -2.47 -2.89
CA LEU A 11 13.34 -1.87 -2.90
C LEU A 11 13.30 -0.37 -3.20
N SER A 12 12.42 0.06 -4.11
CA SER A 12 12.22 1.47 -4.44
C SER A 12 11.86 2.32 -3.23
N CYS A 13 11.18 1.74 -2.23
CA CYS A 13 10.82 2.42 -1.00
C CYS A 13 12.03 2.77 -0.13
N TYR A 14 13.09 1.95 -0.16
CA TYR A 14 14.34 2.16 0.58
C TYR A 14 15.35 3.05 -0.15
N THR A 15 15.02 3.52 -1.35
CA THR A 15 15.90 4.46 -2.05
C THR A 15 16.05 5.76 -1.25
N LEU A 16 17.18 6.45 -1.45
CA LEU A 16 17.55 7.63 -0.64
C LEU A 16 16.51 8.75 -0.72
N ARG A 17 15.98 9.03 -1.91
CA ARG A 17 15.04 10.13 -2.13
C ARG A 17 13.76 10.05 -1.28
N PRO A 18 12.96 8.96 -1.32
CA PRO A 18 11.75 8.85 -0.49
C PRO A 18 12.04 8.82 1.00
N GLN A 19 13.18 8.26 1.43
CA GLN A 19 13.56 8.23 2.83
C GLN A 19 13.93 9.63 3.34
N LEU A 20 14.74 10.39 2.61
CA LEU A 20 15.07 11.78 2.95
C LEU A 20 13.84 12.68 2.99
N LEU A 21 12.91 12.54 2.03
CA LEU A 21 11.67 13.30 2.04
C LEU A 21 10.77 12.95 3.24
N SER A 22 10.76 11.69 3.67
CA SER A 22 10.00 11.26 4.86
C SER A 22 10.59 11.86 6.13
N ILE A 23 11.92 11.83 6.27
CA ILE A 23 12.62 12.44 7.41
C ILE A 23 12.36 13.95 7.42
N TYR A 24 12.44 14.62 6.26
CA TYR A 24 12.17 16.06 6.17
C TYR A 24 10.74 16.43 6.58
N ARG A 25 9.73 15.64 6.19
CA ARG A 25 8.31 15.96 6.46
C ARG A 25 7.82 15.50 7.82
N TYR A 26 8.29 14.34 8.28
CA TYR A 26 7.72 13.63 9.43
C TYR A 26 8.75 13.32 10.51
N ALA A 27 10.03 13.68 10.32
CA ALA A 27 11.15 13.32 11.21
C ALA A 27 11.34 11.80 11.43
N GLU A 28 10.74 10.98 10.57
CA GLU A 28 10.78 9.52 10.67
C GLU A 28 11.14 8.89 9.31
N TYR A 29 11.84 7.74 9.38
CA TYR A 29 12.03 6.90 8.20
C TYR A 29 10.69 6.41 7.65
N LYS A 30 10.61 6.32 6.33
CA LYS A 30 9.39 5.86 5.67
C LYS A 30 9.20 4.37 5.97
N LYS A 31 8.05 4.02 6.57
CA LYS A 31 7.64 2.64 6.79
C LYS A 31 7.30 1.97 5.44
N CYS A 32 8.03 0.92 5.10
CA CYS A 32 7.89 0.19 3.82
C CYS A 32 7.11 -1.13 3.95
N ASP A 33 6.26 -1.24 4.98
CA ASP A 33 5.52 -2.47 5.30
C ASP A 33 4.54 -2.87 4.20
N ARG A 34 3.88 -1.89 3.56
CA ARG A 34 2.87 -2.18 2.54
C ARG A 34 3.45 -2.87 1.29
N PRO A 35 4.48 -2.33 0.63
CA PRO A 35 5.16 -3.04 -0.47
C PRO A 35 5.69 -4.42 -0.06
N TRP A 36 6.16 -4.55 1.18
CA TRP A 36 6.66 -5.81 1.72
C TRP A 36 5.55 -6.87 1.85
N ASP A 37 4.39 -6.48 2.38
CA ASP A 37 3.22 -7.36 2.49
C ASP A 37 2.69 -7.76 1.12
N ASP A 38 2.73 -6.86 0.14
CA ASP A 38 2.36 -7.14 -1.24
C ASP A 38 3.29 -8.17 -1.87
N PHE A 39 4.60 -8.05 -1.65
CA PHE A 39 5.59 -9.04 -2.09
C PHE A 39 5.37 -10.39 -1.42
N LYS A 40 5.24 -10.44 -0.08
CA LYS A 40 4.95 -11.66 0.68
C LYS A 40 3.71 -12.37 0.16
N TRP A 41 2.62 -11.62 -0.03
CA TRP A 41 1.38 -12.18 -0.53
C TRP A 41 1.56 -12.83 -1.91
N CYS A 42 2.28 -12.17 -2.83
CA CYS A 42 2.56 -12.74 -4.15
C CYS A 42 3.42 -14.00 -4.07
N PHE A 43 4.43 -13.99 -3.20
CA PHE A 43 5.35 -15.11 -3.00
C PHE A 43 4.62 -16.34 -2.45
N PHE A 44 3.79 -16.18 -1.41
CA PHE A 44 3.03 -17.28 -0.82
C PHE A 44 1.89 -17.80 -1.72
N ASN A 45 1.29 -16.93 -2.52
CA ASN A 45 0.21 -17.29 -3.44
C ASN A 45 0.69 -17.55 -4.88
N ASN A 46 1.98 -17.87 -5.07
CA ASN A 46 2.54 -18.05 -6.41
C ASN A 46 2.03 -19.31 -7.13
N LYS A 47 1.40 -20.24 -6.41
CA LYS A 47 0.85 -21.50 -6.96
C LYS A 47 -0.60 -21.38 -7.46
N LEU A 48 -1.27 -20.24 -7.24
CA LEU A 48 -2.61 -20.01 -7.76
C LEU A 48 -2.58 -19.84 -9.27
N ASP A 49 -3.68 -20.21 -9.91
CA ASP A 49 -3.93 -19.88 -11.31
C ASP A 49 -3.95 -18.36 -11.51
N ASP A 50 -3.54 -17.90 -12.70
CA ASP A 50 -3.38 -16.48 -12.98
C ASP A 50 -4.69 -15.69 -12.86
N GLU A 51 -5.83 -16.27 -13.24
CA GLU A 51 -7.14 -15.62 -13.08
C GLU A 51 -7.54 -15.50 -11.61
N GLN A 52 -7.36 -16.58 -10.84
CA GLN A 52 -7.65 -16.60 -9.41
C GLN A 52 -6.75 -15.62 -8.65
N LYS A 53 -5.48 -15.55 -9.02
CA LYS A 53 -4.49 -14.62 -8.45
C LYS A 53 -4.88 -13.18 -8.74
N LEU A 54 -5.35 -12.87 -9.95
CA LEU A 54 -5.81 -11.53 -10.30
C LEU A 54 -7.04 -11.13 -9.47
N LYS A 55 -8.04 -12.01 -9.36
CA LYS A 55 -9.25 -11.75 -8.56
C LYS A 55 -8.91 -11.49 -7.10
N ALA A 56 -8.14 -12.39 -6.48
CA ALA A 56 -7.72 -12.25 -5.09
C ALA A 56 -6.86 -11.00 -4.85
N TRP A 57 -6.04 -10.61 -5.84
CA TRP A 57 -5.27 -9.36 -5.79
C TRP A 57 -6.17 -8.12 -5.81
N ILE A 58 -7.21 -8.10 -6.65
CA ILE A 58 -8.17 -6.99 -6.74
C ILE A 58 -8.93 -6.84 -5.42
N GLU A 59 -9.46 -7.94 -4.88
CA GLU A 59 -10.19 -7.96 -3.60
C GLU A 59 -9.31 -7.43 -2.45
N ARG A 60 -8.08 -7.95 -2.31
CA ARG A 60 -7.12 -7.50 -1.29
C ARG A 60 -6.77 -6.01 -1.41
N ARG A 61 -6.74 -5.47 -2.64
CA ARG A 61 -6.47 -4.05 -2.88
C ARG A 61 -7.69 -3.21 -2.57
N ALA A 62 -8.89 -3.67 -2.91
CA ALA A 62 -10.15 -3.03 -2.55
C ALA A 62 -10.29 -2.93 -1.03
N ASP A 63 -10.01 -4.01 -0.29
CA ASP A 63 -10.03 -4.04 1.17
C ASP A 63 -9.07 -3.03 1.79
N TRP A 64 -7.86 -2.92 1.25
CA TRP A 64 -6.89 -1.95 1.74
C TRP A 64 -7.35 -0.50 1.51
N TRP A 65 -7.91 -0.21 0.33
CA TRP A 65 -8.46 1.11 0.04
C TRP A 65 -9.68 1.43 0.92
N ALA A 66 -10.56 0.46 1.15
CA ALA A 66 -11.69 0.59 2.06
C ALA A 66 -11.21 0.92 3.48
N ARG A 67 -10.27 0.15 4.04
CA ARG A 67 -9.67 0.43 5.37
C ARG A 67 -9.01 1.79 5.45
N ARG A 68 -8.34 2.23 4.39
CA ARG A 68 -7.66 3.53 4.37
C ARG A 68 -8.65 4.69 4.35
N ARG A 69 -9.76 4.57 3.62
CA ARG A 69 -10.82 5.59 3.56
C ARG A 69 -11.58 5.74 4.88
N LEU A 70 -11.64 4.68 5.69
CA LEU A 70 -12.27 4.73 7.01
C LEU A 70 -11.50 5.58 8.03
N ASN A 71 -10.22 5.86 7.81
CA ASN A 71 -9.49 6.81 8.66
C ASN A 71 -9.91 8.24 8.30
N ARG A 72 -10.04 9.11 9.32
CA ARG A 72 -10.52 10.51 9.22
C ARG A 72 -10.17 11.15 7.89
N SER A 73 -11.21 11.35 7.08
CA SER A 73 -11.13 11.98 5.77
C SER A 73 -11.23 13.49 5.95
N SER A 74 -10.63 14.27 5.06
CA SER A 74 -10.91 15.71 5.00
C SER A 74 -12.36 16.01 4.62
N GLU A 75 -13.10 15.00 4.11
CA GLU A 75 -14.54 15.10 3.84
C GLU A 75 -15.35 15.26 5.14
N ASP A 76 -14.90 14.64 6.25
CA ASP A 76 -15.55 14.75 7.57
C ASP A 76 -15.55 16.19 8.14
N VAL A 77 -14.72 17.09 7.60
CA VAL A 77 -14.65 18.51 8.02
C VAL A 77 -15.81 19.32 7.45
N TRP A 78 -16.40 18.91 6.32
CA TRP A 78 -17.51 19.63 5.71
C TRP A 78 -18.81 19.41 6.46
N ASP A 79 -19.05 18.20 6.96
CA ASP A 79 -20.22 17.86 7.78
C ASP A 79 -20.26 18.68 9.09
N ALA A 80 -19.10 19.03 9.65
CA ALA A 80 -18.99 19.86 10.86
C ALA A 80 -19.25 21.37 10.63
N ARG A 81 -19.44 21.81 9.38
CA ARG A 81 -19.71 23.22 9.01
C ARG A 81 -21.17 23.48 8.62
N GLU A 82 -21.98 22.44 8.47
CA GLU A 82 -23.42 22.59 8.14
C GLU A 82 -24.31 22.86 9.37
N ASP A 83 -23.73 22.89 10.58
CA ASP A 83 -24.38 23.28 11.84
C ASP A 83 -24.15 24.75 12.23
#